data_AF-A0A839THU8-F1
#
_entry.id   AF-A0A839THU8-F1
#
_cell.length_a   1.000
_cell.length_b   1.000
_cell.length_c   1.000
_cell.angle_alpha   90.00
_cell.angle_beta   90.00
_cell.angle_gamma   90.00
#
_symmetry.space_group_name_H-M   'P 1'
#
loop_
_entity.id
_entity.type
_entity.pdbx_description
1 polymer ?
#
loop_
_entity_poly.entity_id
_entity_poly.type
_entity_poly.pdbx_seq_one_letter_code
_entity_poly.pdbx_strand_id
1 'polypeptide(L)'
;MTDAMSYAAGDNGKTACPYEKAFAFNKETPALYGGQARYTGSKLRMVYTANILNGEHLNIGIAGTNLENWIQSSHAHGILYRVGEERWMWEVDPAKLEQVNQICGEAGAFP
;
A
#
# COMPACT_ATOMS: atom_id res chain seq x y z
N MET A 1 25.93 -2.66 -3.18
CA MET A 1 24.62 -2.55 -2.51
C MET A 1 23.62 -3.33 -3.35
N THR A 2 22.84 -4.22 -2.72
CA THR A 2 21.87 -5.10 -3.40
C THR A 2 20.63 -4.31 -3.80
N ASP A 3 19.96 -4.68 -4.90
CA ASP A 3 18.72 -4.03 -5.38
C ASP A 3 17.66 -3.88 -4.27
N ALA A 4 17.59 -4.83 -3.34
CA ALA A 4 16.71 -4.79 -2.17
C ALA A 4 16.98 -3.62 -1.21
N MET A 5 18.25 -3.21 -1.04
CA MET A 5 18.61 -2.07 -0.19
C MET A 5 18.21 -0.75 -0.85
N SER A 6 18.41 -0.61 -2.17
CA SER A 6 17.97 0.57 -2.91
C SER A 6 16.44 0.69 -2.95
N TYR A 7 15.73 -0.44 -3.02
CA TYR A 7 14.28 -0.47 -2.87
C TYR A 7 13.83 -0.01 -1.47
N ALA A 8 14.41 -0.55 -0.40
CA ALA A 8 14.05 -0.15 0.97
C ALA A 8 14.30 1.35 1.22
N ALA A 9 15.39 1.90 0.68
CA ALA A 9 15.75 3.31 0.78
C ALA A 9 14.88 4.23 -0.10
N GLY A 10 14.14 3.68 -1.06
CA GLY A 10 13.37 4.45 -2.05
C GLY A 10 14.21 5.32 -2.95
N ASP A 11 15.40 4.83 -3.25
CA ASP A 11 16.37 5.49 -4.10
C ASP A 11 16.29 4.93 -5.53
N ASN A 12 16.67 5.75 -6.50
CA ASN A 12 16.97 5.32 -7.86
C ASN A 12 15.81 4.69 -8.68
N GLY A 13 14.55 4.93 -8.31
CA GLY A 13 13.39 4.50 -9.11
C GLY A 13 13.21 2.98 -9.22
N LYS A 14 13.79 2.22 -8.30
CA LYS A 14 13.62 0.76 -8.24
C LYS A 14 12.26 0.44 -7.63
N THR A 15 11.52 -0.46 -8.26
CA THR A 15 10.24 -1.00 -7.76
C THR A 15 10.33 -2.50 -7.52
N ALA A 16 9.82 -2.96 -6.39
CA ALA A 16 9.52 -4.37 -6.16
C ALA A 16 8.07 -4.71 -6.56
N CYS A 17 7.20 -3.69 -6.64
CA CYS A 17 5.86 -3.80 -7.20
C CYS A 17 5.81 -3.22 -8.62
N PRO A 18 5.43 -3.99 -9.66
CA PRO A 18 5.23 -3.44 -11.01
C PRO A 18 4.17 -2.33 -11.07
N TYR A 19 3.26 -2.30 -10.08
CA TYR A 19 2.11 -1.39 -10.01
C TYR A 19 2.36 -0.17 -9.12
N GLU A 20 3.50 -0.08 -8.44
CA GLU A 20 3.93 1.10 -7.67
C GLU A 20 4.51 2.14 -8.64
N LYS A 21 4.13 3.42 -8.51
CA LYS A 21 4.76 4.47 -9.31
C LYS A 21 6.09 4.84 -8.68
N ALA A 22 7.15 4.16 -9.13
CA ALA A 22 8.53 4.32 -8.66
C ALA A 22 8.98 5.78 -8.42
N PHE A 23 8.61 6.66 -9.35
CA PHE A 23 8.99 8.07 -9.32
C PHE A 23 8.18 8.91 -8.33
N ALA A 24 6.94 8.53 -8.05
CA ALA A 24 6.12 9.20 -7.06
C ALA A 24 6.54 8.80 -5.64
N PHE A 25 6.96 7.55 -5.44
CA PHE A 25 7.62 7.12 -4.20
C PHE A 25 8.93 7.88 -3.94
N ASN A 26 9.77 8.07 -4.96
CA ASN A 26 11.02 8.83 -4.85
C ASN A 26 10.79 10.30 -4.43
N LYS A 27 9.63 10.89 -4.79
CA LYS A 27 9.22 12.22 -4.31
C LYS A 27 8.61 12.22 -2.90
N GLU A 28 8.19 11.07 -2.39
CA GLU A 28 7.64 10.91 -1.04
C GLU A 28 8.68 10.42 -0.02
N THR A 29 9.83 9.89 -0.45
CA THR A 29 10.92 9.55 0.44
C THR A 29 11.72 10.79 0.90
N PRO A 30 12.11 10.84 2.18
CA PRO A 30 12.80 12.00 2.76
C PRO A 30 14.24 12.18 2.28
N ALA A 31 14.75 11.30 1.41
CA ALA A 31 16.13 11.34 0.91
C ALA A 31 16.38 12.51 -0.05
N LEU A 32 16.15 12.34 -1.35
CA LEU A 32 16.54 13.32 -2.38
C LEU A 32 15.60 14.53 -2.49
N TYR A 33 14.33 14.39 -2.11
CA TYR A 33 13.28 15.39 -2.39
C TYR A 33 12.61 15.98 -1.14
N GLY A 34 13.02 15.59 0.07
CA GLY A 34 12.37 16.05 1.31
C GLY A 34 10.88 15.70 1.36
N GLY A 35 10.51 14.55 0.78
CA GLY A 35 9.13 14.09 0.70
C GLY A 35 8.52 13.86 2.09
N GLN A 36 7.22 14.10 2.22
CA GLN A 36 6.49 14.02 3.49
C GLN A 36 6.32 12.59 4.05
N ALA A 37 6.93 11.57 3.43
CA ALA A 37 6.80 10.17 3.84
C ALA A 37 5.36 9.71 4.06
N ARG A 38 4.42 10.18 3.23
CA ARG A 38 2.97 9.91 3.40
C ARG A 38 2.61 8.42 3.37
N TYR A 39 3.48 7.57 2.81
CA TYR A 39 3.38 6.11 2.92
C TYR A 39 3.43 5.58 4.36
N THR A 40 3.81 6.40 5.35
CA THR A 40 3.81 6.04 6.78
C THR A 40 2.47 6.31 7.46
N GLY A 41 1.58 7.12 6.85
CA GLY A 41 0.33 7.57 7.49
C GLY A 41 -0.91 7.47 6.62
N SER A 42 -0.83 7.83 5.33
CA SER A 42 -2.01 8.10 4.49
C SER A 42 -2.03 7.38 3.13
N LYS A 43 -1.00 6.59 2.80
CA LYS A 43 -0.91 5.84 1.53
C LYS A 43 -0.26 4.47 1.75
N LEU A 44 -0.62 3.49 0.93
CA LEU A 44 0.00 2.17 0.94
C LEU A 44 1.13 2.13 -0.07
N ARG A 45 2.26 1.46 0.25
CA ARG A 45 3.34 1.29 -0.74
C ARG A 45 3.07 0.13 -1.70
N MET A 46 2.51 -0.93 -1.14
CA MET A 46 2.14 -2.19 -1.78
C MET A 46 1.17 -2.89 -0.81
N VAL A 47 0.38 -3.83 -1.32
CA VAL A 47 -0.36 -4.79 -0.49
C VAL A 47 0.47 -6.05 -0.30
N TYR A 48 0.67 -6.44 0.94
CA TYR A 48 1.29 -7.70 1.37
C TYR A 48 0.22 -8.74 1.73
N THR A 49 0.64 -9.97 2.01
CA THR A 49 -0.26 -11.01 2.53
C THR A 49 -0.83 -10.66 3.90
N ALA A 50 -0.11 -9.86 4.69
CA ALA A 50 -0.54 -9.31 5.97
C ALA A 50 -0.13 -7.84 6.07
N ASN A 51 -1.09 -6.94 6.26
CA ASN A 51 -0.88 -5.50 6.31
C ASN A 51 -1.46 -4.94 7.60
N ILE A 52 -0.69 -4.10 8.30
CA ILE A 52 -1.20 -3.34 9.43
C ILE A 52 -1.66 -1.97 8.93
N LEU A 53 -2.95 -1.69 9.12
CA LEU A 53 -3.62 -0.46 8.69
C LEU A 53 -4.02 0.40 9.90
N ASN A 54 -4.08 1.71 9.69
CA ASN A 54 -4.64 2.69 10.63
C ASN A 54 -5.95 3.27 10.06
N GLY A 55 -6.60 4.19 10.78
CA GLY A 55 -7.86 4.80 10.33
C GLY A 55 -7.73 5.63 9.05
N GLU A 56 -6.58 6.26 8.81
CA GLU A 56 -6.34 7.00 7.56
C GLU A 56 -6.23 6.06 6.36
N HIS A 57 -5.57 4.92 6.51
CA HIS A 57 -5.47 3.89 5.47
C HIS A 57 -6.85 3.35 5.06
N LEU A 58 -7.75 3.14 6.04
CA LEU A 58 -9.11 2.66 5.76
C LEU A 58 -9.95 3.64 4.92
N ASN A 59 -9.60 4.93 4.96
CA ASN A 59 -10.26 5.98 4.20
C ASN A 59 -9.69 6.21 2.79
N ILE A 60 -8.67 5.43 2.38
CA ILE A 60 -8.12 5.51 1.02
C ILE A 60 -9.23 5.18 0.01
N GLY A 61 -9.41 6.06 -0.99
CA GLY A 61 -10.36 5.83 -2.07
C GLY A 61 -9.91 4.70 -3.01
N ILE A 62 -10.73 3.68 -3.18
CA ILE A 62 -10.50 2.55 -4.09
C ILE A 62 -11.81 2.15 -4.78
N ALA A 63 -11.78 1.99 -6.11
CA ALA A 63 -12.92 1.55 -6.91
C ALA A 63 -14.25 2.30 -6.64
N GLY A 64 -14.17 3.61 -6.34
CA GLY A 64 -15.35 4.45 -6.05
C GLY A 64 -15.89 4.35 -4.63
N THR A 65 -15.21 3.66 -3.71
CA THR A 65 -15.53 3.58 -2.28
C THR A 65 -14.25 3.80 -1.45
N ASN A 66 -14.30 3.64 -0.12
CA ASN A 66 -13.11 3.59 0.73
C ASN A 66 -12.54 2.16 0.86
N LEU A 67 -11.28 2.05 1.28
CA LEU A 67 -10.56 0.78 1.38
C LEU A 67 -11.27 -0.21 2.31
N GLU A 68 -11.80 0.25 3.44
CA GLU A 68 -12.54 -0.59 4.38
C GLU A 68 -13.74 -1.28 3.71
N ASN A 69 -14.64 -0.50 3.10
CA ASN A 69 -15.83 -1.02 2.44
C ASN A 69 -15.45 -1.91 1.26
N TRP A 70 -14.36 -1.58 0.56
CA TRP A 70 -13.88 -2.39 -0.55
C TRP A 70 -13.40 -3.77 -0.09
N ILE A 71 -12.58 -3.85 0.97
CA ILE A 71 -12.15 -5.13 1.52
C ILE A 71 -13.35 -5.95 1.98
N GLN A 72 -14.31 -5.33 2.66
CA GLN A 72 -15.51 -6.02 3.17
C GLN A 72 -16.49 -6.43 2.05
N SER A 73 -16.42 -5.82 0.87
CA SER A 73 -17.34 -6.14 -0.24
C SER A 73 -17.14 -7.53 -0.85
N SER A 74 -15.96 -8.14 -0.68
CA SER A 74 -15.63 -9.44 -1.25
C SER A 74 -14.50 -10.12 -0.50
N HIS A 75 -14.67 -11.40 -0.18
CA HIS A 75 -13.59 -12.22 0.39
C HIS A 75 -12.37 -12.32 -0.55
N ALA A 76 -12.55 -12.09 -1.86
CA ALA A 76 -11.43 -12.06 -2.81
C ALA A 76 -10.48 -10.87 -2.57
N HIS A 77 -10.92 -9.83 -1.86
CA HIS A 77 -10.11 -8.67 -1.51
C HIS A 77 -9.36 -8.85 -0.19
N GLY A 78 -9.61 -9.96 0.52
CA GLY A 78 -9.01 -10.28 1.80
C GLY A 78 -9.97 -10.13 2.97
N ILE A 79 -9.41 -10.20 4.18
CA ILE A 79 -10.14 -10.14 5.45
C ILE A 79 -9.57 -8.99 6.27
N LEU A 80 -10.44 -8.13 6.78
CA LEU A 80 -10.08 -7.03 7.67
C LEU A 80 -10.59 -7.31 9.07
N TYR A 81 -9.71 -7.25 10.07
CA TYR A 81 -10.09 -7.40 11.47
C TYR A 81 -9.27 -6.50 12.37
N ARG A 82 -9.84 -6.10 13.52
CA ARG A 82 -9.21 -5.17 14.45
C ARG A 82 -8.19 -5.92 15.32
N VAL A 83 -6.99 -5.37 15.46
CA VAL A 83 -5.89 -5.95 16.27
C VAL A 83 -5.45 -5.06 17.44
N GLY A 84 -6.02 -3.86 17.57
CA GLY A 84 -5.77 -2.97 18.70
C GLY A 84 -6.56 -1.66 18.62
N GLU A 85 -6.20 -0.70 19.46
CA GLU A 85 -6.70 0.66 19.32
C GLU A 85 -6.21 1.26 18.01
N GLU A 86 -7.16 1.71 17.18
CA GLU A 86 -6.93 2.32 15.87
C GLU A 86 -6.00 1.54 14.92
N ARG A 87 -5.95 0.21 15.08
CA ARG A 87 -5.16 -0.69 14.22
C ARG A 87 -5.96 -1.87 13.73
N TRP A 88 -5.84 -2.13 12.43
CA TRP A 88 -6.49 -3.23 11.74
C TRP A 88 -5.44 -4.08 11.03
N MET A 89 -5.67 -5.39 11.02
CA MET A 89 -4.96 -6.32 10.17
C MET A 89 -5.79 -6.57 8.92
N TRP A 90 -5.15 -6.41 7.77
CA TRP A 90 -5.69 -6.80 6.48
C TRP A 90 -4.88 -7.95 5.91
N GLU A 91 -5.51 -9.14 5.86
CA GLU A 91 -4.92 -10.34 5.29
C GLU A 91 -5.45 -10.59 3.89
N VAL A 92 -4.54 -10.88 2.97
CA VAL A 92 -4.85 -11.17 1.55
C VAL A 92 -4.27 -12.53 1.21
N ASP A 93 -5.11 -13.38 0.59
CA ASP A 93 -4.67 -14.67 0.07
C ASP A 93 -3.52 -14.46 -0.93
N PRO A 94 -2.38 -15.16 -0.78
CA PRO A 94 -1.26 -15.09 -1.73
C PRO A 94 -1.68 -15.26 -3.20
N ALA A 95 -2.69 -16.09 -3.49
CA ALA A 95 -3.21 -16.30 -4.84
C ALA A 95 -4.00 -15.10 -5.40
N LYS A 96 -4.42 -14.17 -4.55
CA LYS A 96 -5.15 -12.94 -4.90
C LYS A 96 -4.29 -11.68 -4.80
N LEU A 97 -3.08 -11.82 -4.29
CA LEU A 97 -2.20 -10.69 -3.98
C LEU A 97 -1.85 -9.84 -5.21
N GLU A 98 -1.61 -10.46 -6.37
CA GLU A 98 -1.32 -9.75 -7.62
C GLU A 98 -2.53 -8.95 -8.09
N GLN A 99 -3.71 -9.56 -8.09
CA GLN A 99 -4.97 -8.91 -8.47
C GLN A 99 -5.28 -7.72 -7.55
N VAL A 100 -5.12 -7.90 -6.23
CA VAL A 100 -5.36 -6.84 -5.25
C VAL A 100 -4.36 -5.69 -5.44
N ASN A 101 -3.07 -5.98 -5.63
CA ASN A 101 -2.07 -4.96 -5.92
C ASN A 101 -2.37 -4.19 -7.21
N GLN A 102 -2.82 -4.88 -8.26
CA GLN A 102 -3.21 -4.23 -9.51
C GLN A 102 -4.36 -3.23 -9.28
N ILE A 103 -5.44 -3.66 -8.63
CA ILE A 103 -6.62 -2.81 -8.39
C ILE A 103 -6.26 -1.61 -7.51
N CYS A 104 -5.49 -1.82 -6.43
CA CYS A 104 -5.01 -0.75 -5.57
C CYS A 104 -4.11 0.24 -6.32
N GLY A 105 -3.22 -0.26 -7.19
CA GLY A 105 -2.34 0.58 -8.00
C GLY A 105 -3.10 1.43 -9.03
N GLU A 106 -4.06 0.83 -9.74
CA GLU A 106 -4.92 1.53 -10.71
C GLU A 106 -5.79 2.59 -10.05
N ALA A 107 -6.26 2.34 -8.81
CA ALA A 107 -7.03 3.29 -8.03
C ALA A 107 -6.21 4.45 -7.45
N GLY A 108 -4.88 4.41 -7.54
CA GLY A 108 -4.00 5.42 -6.95
C GLY A 108 -3.88 5.31 -5.42
N ALA A 109 -4.14 4.13 -4.86
CA ALA A 109 -3.91 3.84 -3.43
C ALA A 109 -2.40 3.83 -3.09
N PHE A 110 -1.55 3.67 -4.11
CA PHE A 110 -0.10 3.73 -4.02
C PHE A 110 0.44 5.12 -4.39
N PRO A 111 1.61 5.55 -3.85
CA PRO A 111 2.35 6.71 -4.31
C PRO A 111 2.49 6.72 -5.83
#